data_AF-A0A674NXU2-F1
#
_entry.id   AF-A0A674NXU2-F1
#
_cell.length_a   1.000
_cell.length_b   1.000
_cell.length_c   1.000
_cell.angle_alpha   90.00
_cell.angle_beta   90.00
_cell.angle_gamma   90.00
#
_symmetry.space_group_name_H-M   'P 1'
#
loop_
_entity.id
_entity.type
_entity.pdbx_description
1 polymer ?
#
loop_
_entity_poly.entity_id
_entity_poly.type
_entity_poly.pdbx_seq_one_letter_code
_entity_poly.pdbx_strand_id
1 'polypeptide(L)'
;WSVLSECLQINWYLTSHPDRAQHFITDTMSLSLTCAGDSAEWTVNRFSSYGYLTRCATWGSMTGPTCYINGQSFIDGVYWCETATGLFSNAVNITGTYNNTIVDFPVHPVTEGQPVTLRCKWTTELNLAVISFYKNDKLIQNDTRGEFFIPAVSKSDEGFYKCGRKGRMQRSAGSTSPASWMSIKGDQEPPPLPSPPLPSPHLSPGQFSGFNKEKKKQKTLIIPQNFRENEENLRKLPGNITPTVRHGGGA
;
A
#
# COMPACT_ATOMS: atom_id res chain seq x y z
N TRP A 1 14.01 24.73 -33.04
CA TRP A 1 13.60 23.33 -32.85
C TRP A 1 14.23 22.79 -31.58
N SER A 2 13.49 22.81 -30.49
CA SER A 2 13.69 21.89 -29.36
C SER A 2 12.62 22.23 -28.32
N VAL A 3 11.47 21.57 -28.45
CA VAL A 3 10.52 21.44 -27.35
C VAL A 3 11.24 20.59 -26.30
N LEU A 4 11.62 21.19 -25.18
CA LEU A 4 12.00 20.44 -24.00
C LEU A 4 10.74 19.68 -23.58
N SER A 5 10.67 18.41 -23.94
CA SER A 5 9.74 17.50 -23.30
C SER A 5 10.27 17.31 -21.89
N GLU A 6 9.92 18.25 -21.00
CA GLU A 6 9.86 17.95 -19.58
C GLU A 6 8.92 16.76 -19.49
N CYS A 7 9.48 15.60 -19.14
CA CYS A 7 8.69 14.45 -18.77
C CYS A 7 7.97 14.86 -17.49
N LEU A 8 6.80 15.50 -17.62
CA LEU A 8 5.94 15.83 -16.50
C LEU A 8 5.75 14.52 -15.76
N GLN A 9 6.37 14.37 -14.59
CA GLN A 9 6.14 13.19 -13.76
C GLN A 9 4.72 13.32 -13.24
N ILE A 10 3.76 12.84 -14.03
CA ILE A 10 2.40 12.68 -13.54
C ILE A 10 2.47 11.61 -12.46
N ASN A 11 2.41 12.04 -11.20
CA ASN A 11 2.45 11.14 -10.06
C ASN A 11 1.05 10.56 -9.87
N TRP A 12 0.90 9.35 -10.38
CA TRP A 12 -0.27 8.52 -10.17
C TRP A 12 -0.27 7.95 -8.76
N TYR A 13 -1.38 8.09 -8.03
CA TYR A 13 -1.44 7.66 -6.64
C TYR A 13 -2.78 7.01 -6.29
N LEU A 14 -2.75 5.92 -5.54
CA LEU A 14 -3.92 5.26 -4.96
C LEU A 14 -4.06 5.69 -3.50
N THR A 15 -5.21 6.25 -3.16
CA THR A 15 -5.63 6.56 -1.78
C THR A 15 -6.72 5.60 -1.31
N SER A 16 -6.78 5.33 0.00
CA SER A 16 -7.91 4.65 0.62
C SER A 16 -8.69 5.63 1.48
N HIS A 17 -10.00 5.45 1.53
CA HIS A 17 -10.85 6.10 2.52
C HIS A 17 -11.67 5.04 3.25
N PRO A 18 -11.58 4.98 4.59
CA PRO A 18 -10.65 5.75 5.44
C PRO A 18 -9.17 5.36 5.23
N ASP A 19 -8.24 6.28 5.52
CA ASP A 19 -6.79 6.08 5.38
C ASP A 19 -6.22 5.18 6.49
N ARG A 20 -6.37 3.86 6.32
CA ARG A 20 -5.80 2.86 7.20
C ARG A 20 -5.61 1.51 6.51
N ALA A 21 -4.73 0.68 7.08
CA ALA A 21 -4.43 -0.66 6.55
C ALA A 21 -5.38 -1.76 7.07
N GLN A 22 -5.94 -1.58 8.28
CA GLN A 22 -6.85 -2.55 8.89
C GLN A 22 -8.27 -2.02 8.95
N HIS A 23 -9.23 -2.86 8.58
CA HIS A 23 -10.65 -2.51 8.58
C HIS A 23 -11.45 -3.59 9.30
N PHE A 24 -12.54 -3.18 9.92
CA PHE A 24 -13.56 -4.13 10.35
C PHE A 24 -14.27 -4.67 9.11
N ILE A 25 -14.69 -5.94 9.14
CA ILE A 25 -15.50 -6.50 8.04
C ILE A 25 -16.82 -5.73 7.79
N THR A 26 -17.29 -4.96 8.78
CA THR A 26 -18.45 -4.07 8.67
C THR A 26 -18.15 -2.76 7.94
N ASP A 27 -16.90 -2.46 7.63
CA ASP A 27 -16.50 -1.19 6.99
C ASP A 27 -16.81 -1.14 5.49
N THR A 28 -17.26 -2.24 4.88
CA THR A 28 -17.45 -2.40 3.42
C THR A 28 -18.19 -1.22 2.78
N MET A 29 -19.26 -0.74 3.40
CA MET A 29 -20.07 0.36 2.88
C MET A 29 -19.34 1.72 2.89
N SER A 30 -18.30 1.86 3.71
CA SER A 30 -17.51 3.09 3.85
C SER A 30 -16.12 2.99 3.20
N LEU A 31 -15.66 1.78 2.90
CA LEU A 31 -14.33 1.53 2.36
C LEU A 31 -14.30 1.78 0.85
N SER A 32 -13.50 2.75 0.46
CA SER A 32 -13.28 3.12 -0.93
C SER A 32 -11.81 3.33 -1.25
N LEU A 33 -11.49 3.21 -2.53
CA LEU A 33 -10.15 3.26 -3.11
C LEU A 33 -10.18 4.21 -4.30
N THR A 34 -9.40 5.29 -4.28
CA THR A 34 -9.47 6.33 -5.29
C THR A 34 -8.12 6.52 -5.99
N CYS A 35 -8.14 6.43 -7.32
CA CYS A 35 -7.00 6.79 -8.17
C CYS A 35 -6.94 8.30 -8.37
N ALA A 36 -5.80 8.91 -8.08
CA ALA A 36 -5.54 10.34 -8.31
C ALA A 36 -4.53 10.54 -9.45
N GLY A 37 -4.77 11.58 -10.26
CA GLY A 37 -3.91 12.05 -11.35
C GLY A 37 -4.65 12.27 -12.69
N ASP A 38 -3.98 12.92 -13.64
CA ASP A 38 -4.53 13.43 -14.92
C ASP A 38 -4.83 12.39 -16.03
N SER A 39 -5.25 11.17 -15.69
CA SER A 39 -5.69 10.16 -16.67
C SER A 39 -7.20 9.98 -16.58
N ALA A 40 -7.86 9.96 -17.73
CA ALA A 40 -9.30 9.74 -17.83
C ALA A 40 -9.70 8.26 -17.63
N GLU A 41 -8.74 7.32 -17.67
CA GLU A 41 -9.03 5.89 -17.63
C GLU A 41 -8.16 5.16 -16.59
N TRP A 42 -8.79 4.81 -15.47
CA TRP A 42 -8.21 4.10 -14.35
C TRP A 42 -8.92 2.79 -14.08
N THR A 43 -8.14 1.77 -13.78
CA THR A 43 -8.67 0.54 -13.18
C THR A 43 -8.05 0.34 -11.81
N VAL A 44 -8.89 0.26 -10.78
CA VAL A 44 -8.47 -0.25 -9.47
C VAL A 44 -8.40 -1.76 -9.58
N ASN A 45 -7.21 -2.31 -9.37
CA ASN A 45 -6.94 -3.73 -9.36
C ASN A 45 -6.72 -4.23 -7.94
N ARG A 46 -6.95 -5.53 -7.75
CA ARG A 46 -6.73 -6.23 -6.49
C ARG A 46 -6.04 -7.55 -6.76
N PHE A 47 -5.02 -7.82 -5.97
CA PHE A 47 -4.49 -9.16 -5.74
C PHE A 47 -4.99 -9.64 -4.39
N SER A 48 -5.97 -10.56 -4.41
CA SER A 48 -6.61 -11.07 -3.19
C SER A 48 -5.70 -12.00 -2.38
N SER A 49 -5.98 -12.15 -1.10
CA SER A 49 -5.32 -13.14 -0.23
C SER A 49 -5.44 -14.59 -0.73
N TYR A 50 -6.45 -14.89 -1.55
CA TYR A 50 -6.67 -16.19 -2.20
C TYR A 50 -5.87 -16.38 -3.51
N GLY A 51 -5.08 -15.39 -3.92
CA GLY A 51 -4.22 -15.48 -5.11
C GLY A 51 -4.88 -15.04 -6.42
N TYR A 52 -6.11 -14.52 -6.38
CA TYR A 52 -6.79 -14.02 -7.58
C TYR A 52 -6.44 -12.56 -7.87
N LEU A 53 -5.99 -12.29 -9.09
CA LEU A 53 -5.87 -10.95 -9.66
C LEU A 53 -7.19 -10.57 -10.34
N THR A 54 -7.85 -9.52 -9.85
CA THR A 54 -9.17 -9.09 -10.33
C THR A 54 -9.30 -7.57 -10.30
N ARG A 55 -10.17 -7.02 -11.15
CA ARG A 55 -10.48 -5.58 -11.21
C ARG A 55 -11.67 -5.24 -10.30
N CYS A 56 -11.79 -3.98 -9.89
CA CYS A 56 -12.87 -3.50 -9.02
C CYS A 56 -14.27 -3.95 -9.46
N ALA A 57 -14.57 -3.92 -10.76
CA ALA A 57 -15.88 -4.35 -11.28
C ALA A 57 -16.29 -5.79 -10.92
N THR A 58 -15.35 -6.64 -10.48
CA THR A 58 -15.64 -8.02 -10.03
C THR A 58 -16.06 -8.09 -8.56
N TRP A 59 -15.62 -7.17 -7.71
CA TRP A 59 -15.75 -7.26 -6.24
C TRP A 59 -16.26 -5.97 -5.60
N GLY A 60 -16.58 -4.96 -6.42
CA GLY A 60 -16.90 -3.61 -6.01
C GLY A 60 -17.64 -2.84 -7.10
N SER A 61 -17.83 -1.55 -6.86
CA SER A 61 -18.49 -0.64 -7.80
C SER A 61 -17.62 0.58 -8.05
N MET A 62 -17.47 0.97 -9.33
CA MET A 62 -16.76 2.18 -9.70
C MET A 62 -17.70 3.39 -9.73
N THR A 63 -17.22 4.54 -9.28
CA THR A 63 -17.83 5.86 -9.51
C THR A 63 -16.71 6.84 -9.81
N GLY A 64 -16.55 7.20 -11.09
CA GLY A 64 -15.38 7.93 -11.55
C GLY A 64 -14.09 7.15 -11.24
N PRO A 65 -13.06 7.78 -10.64
CA PRO A 65 -11.80 7.11 -10.29
C PRO A 65 -11.87 6.32 -8.96
N THR A 66 -13.03 6.31 -8.30
CA THR A 66 -13.21 5.68 -6.99
C THR A 66 -13.87 4.31 -7.12
N CYS A 67 -13.31 3.32 -6.46
CA CYS A 67 -13.84 1.98 -6.30
C CYS A 67 -14.38 1.80 -4.86
N TYR A 68 -15.62 1.36 -4.72
CA TYR A 68 -16.24 0.98 -3.45
C TYR A 68 -16.24 -0.54 -3.29
N ILE A 69 -15.84 -1.05 -2.12
CA ILE A 69 -15.75 -2.50 -1.88
C ILE A 69 -17.12 -3.08 -1.53
N ASN A 70 -17.64 -4.02 -2.34
CA ASN A 70 -18.99 -4.57 -2.16
C ASN A 70 -18.96 -5.94 -1.47
N GLY A 71 -18.51 -5.97 -0.21
CA GLY A 71 -18.64 -7.16 0.63
C GLY A 71 -17.38 -7.52 1.40
N GLN A 72 -17.59 -8.17 2.55
CA GLN A 72 -16.54 -8.42 3.53
C GLN A 72 -15.42 -9.35 3.02
N SER A 73 -15.77 -10.31 2.15
CA SER A 73 -14.81 -11.24 1.52
C SER A 73 -13.87 -10.57 0.52
N PHE A 74 -14.13 -9.30 0.19
CA PHE A 74 -13.38 -8.55 -0.81
C PHE A 74 -12.43 -7.50 -0.24
N ILE A 75 -12.34 -7.38 1.09
CA ILE A 75 -11.46 -6.41 1.77
C ILE A 75 -9.98 -6.85 1.75
N ASP A 76 -9.71 -8.14 1.92
CA ASP A 76 -8.32 -8.62 2.07
C ASP A 76 -7.58 -8.61 0.73
N GLY A 77 -6.52 -7.80 0.61
CA GLY A 77 -5.68 -7.84 -0.57
C GLY A 77 -4.73 -6.67 -0.73
N VAL A 78 -3.95 -6.76 -1.79
CA VAL A 78 -3.10 -5.67 -2.27
C VAL A 78 -3.81 -4.97 -3.41
N TYR A 79 -3.93 -3.65 -3.32
CA TYR A 79 -4.65 -2.81 -4.28
C TYR A 79 -3.71 -1.82 -4.94
N TRP A 80 -3.93 -1.54 -6.22
CA TRP A 80 -3.20 -0.53 -6.99
C TRP A 80 -4.09 0.02 -8.10
N CYS A 81 -3.75 1.20 -8.61
CA CYS A 81 -4.31 1.74 -9.85
C CYS A 81 -3.43 1.36 -11.03
N GLU A 82 -4.07 0.99 -12.13
CA GLU A 82 -3.42 0.76 -13.41
C GLU A 82 -4.06 1.64 -14.48
N THR A 83 -3.23 2.30 -15.28
CA THR A 83 -3.66 3.06 -16.45
C THR A 83 -3.85 2.15 -17.65
N ALA A 84 -4.61 2.59 -18.65
CA ALA A 84 -4.73 1.88 -19.95
C ALA A 84 -3.37 1.64 -20.63
N THR A 85 -2.35 2.44 -20.32
CA THR A 85 -0.98 2.30 -20.84
C THR A 85 -0.10 1.33 -20.05
N GLY A 86 -0.64 0.67 -19.01
CA GLY A 86 0.08 -0.29 -18.17
C GLY A 86 1.01 0.36 -17.13
N LEU A 87 0.83 1.64 -16.81
CA LEU A 87 1.50 2.28 -15.68
C LEU A 87 0.76 1.99 -14.37
N PHE A 88 1.53 1.73 -13.31
CA PHE A 88 1.04 1.43 -11.97
C PHE A 88 1.25 2.60 -11.00
N SER A 89 0.30 2.80 -10.09
CA SER A 89 0.48 3.66 -8.91
C SER A 89 1.32 2.98 -7.82
N ASN A 90 1.39 3.60 -6.64
CA ASN A 90 1.68 2.86 -5.41
C ASN A 90 0.66 1.72 -5.19
N ALA A 91 1.06 0.75 -4.37
CA ALA A 91 0.18 -0.30 -3.88
C ALA A 91 -0.07 -0.12 -2.38
N VAL A 92 -1.25 -0.53 -1.93
CA VAL A 92 -1.64 -0.56 -0.52
C VAL A 92 -2.08 -1.96 -0.13
N ASN A 93 -1.72 -2.41 1.07
CA ASN A 93 -2.16 -3.68 1.62
C ASN A 93 -3.27 -3.41 2.64
N ILE A 94 -4.45 -3.97 2.38
CA ILE A 94 -5.62 -3.81 3.24
C ILE A 94 -6.05 -5.17 3.75
N THR A 95 -6.35 -5.24 5.05
CA THR A 95 -6.87 -6.44 5.69
C THR A 95 -8.18 -6.15 6.42
N GLY A 96 -9.17 -7.01 6.22
CA GLY A 96 -10.41 -7.06 6.97
C GLY A 96 -10.27 -7.99 8.18
N THR A 97 -10.88 -7.62 9.30
CA THR A 97 -10.89 -8.47 10.49
C THR A 97 -12.29 -8.64 11.08
N TYR A 98 -12.54 -9.85 11.60
CA TYR A 98 -13.68 -10.17 12.46
C TYR A 98 -13.44 -9.81 13.93
N ASN A 99 -12.21 -9.38 14.28
CA ASN A 99 -11.95 -8.87 15.61
C ASN A 99 -12.74 -7.58 15.83
N ASN A 100 -13.15 -7.34 17.07
CA ASN A 100 -13.77 -6.09 17.48
C ASN A 100 -12.75 -4.97 17.74
N THR A 101 -11.45 -5.21 17.46
CA THR A 101 -10.36 -4.27 17.68
C THR A 101 -9.43 -4.22 16.46
N ILE A 102 -9.04 -3.02 16.04
CA ILE A 102 -8.00 -2.77 15.03
C ILE A 102 -6.97 -1.76 15.55
N VAL A 103 -5.76 -1.81 15.01
CA VAL A 103 -4.79 -0.72 15.12
C VAL A 103 -4.92 0.17 13.89
N ASP A 104 -5.19 1.44 14.12
CA ASP A 104 -5.48 2.44 13.09
C ASP A 104 -4.30 3.41 12.93
N PHE A 105 -3.71 3.41 11.75
CA PHE A 105 -2.65 4.31 11.29
C PHE A 105 -2.65 4.34 9.74
N PRO A 106 -2.03 5.36 9.11
CA PRO A 106 -2.07 5.53 7.66
C PRO A 106 -1.66 4.28 6.87
N VAL A 107 -2.35 3.99 5.77
CA VAL A 107 -2.03 2.81 4.96
C VAL A 107 -0.71 2.98 4.20
N HIS A 108 -0.34 4.22 3.92
CA HIS A 108 0.87 4.56 3.16
C HIS A 108 2.08 4.70 4.07
N PRO A 109 3.31 4.51 3.53
CA PRO A 109 4.52 4.76 4.29
C PRO A 109 4.59 6.20 4.81
N VAL A 110 4.85 6.34 6.11
CA VAL A 110 5.01 7.63 6.78
C VAL A 110 6.40 8.17 6.47
N THR A 111 6.50 9.46 6.15
CA THR A 111 7.79 10.12 5.89
C THR A 111 8.56 10.28 7.18
N GLU A 112 9.87 10.02 7.15
CA GLU A 112 10.79 10.33 8.25
C GLU A 112 10.63 11.77 8.75
N GLY A 113 10.75 11.96 10.07
CA GLY A 113 10.54 13.25 10.74
C GLY A 113 9.09 13.68 10.91
N GLN A 114 8.11 13.08 10.20
CA GLN A 114 6.70 13.44 10.37
C GLN A 114 6.09 12.82 11.64
N PRO A 115 5.11 13.49 12.26
CA PRO A 115 4.36 12.92 13.37
C PRO A 115 3.38 11.84 12.88
N VAL A 116 3.15 10.82 13.71
CA VAL A 116 2.07 9.84 13.50
C VAL A 116 1.39 9.50 14.82
N THR A 117 0.07 9.31 14.76
CA THR A 117 -0.73 8.83 15.89
C THR A 117 -1.32 7.47 15.53
N LEU A 118 -1.00 6.45 16.32
CA LEU A 118 -1.61 5.14 16.24
C LEU A 118 -2.81 5.12 17.18
N ARG A 119 -3.99 4.72 16.68
CA ARG A 119 -5.22 4.65 17.49
C ARG A 119 -5.67 3.21 17.64
N CYS A 120 -6.09 2.84 18.85
CA CYS A 120 -6.71 1.56 19.07
C CYS A 120 -8.21 1.69 18.94
N LYS A 121 -8.77 1.25 17.80
CA LYS A 121 -10.20 1.39 17.52
C LYS A 121 -10.93 0.11 17.86
N TRP A 122 -12.11 0.29 18.44
CA TRP A 122 -13.02 -0.79 18.80
C TRP A 122 -14.35 -0.59 18.11
N THR A 123 -15.06 -1.68 17.83
CA THR A 123 -16.43 -1.60 17.29
C THR A 123 -17.43 -1.04 18.31
N THR A 124 -17.09 -1.12 19.59
CA THR A 124 -17.87 -0.58 20.71
C THR A 124 -17.03 0.38 21.55
N GLU A 125 -17.65 1.41 22.11
CA GLU A 125 -16.96 2.34 23.02
C GLU A 125 -16.38 1.63 24.24
N LEU A 126 -15.13 1.95 24.56
CA LEU A 126 -14.42 1.42 25.71
C LEU A 126 -14.14 2.53 26.72
N ASN A 127 -15.13 2.85 27.53
CA ASN A 127 -14.93 3.78 28.64
C ASN A 127 -14.00 3.13 29.70
N LEU A 128 -12.93 3.84 30.07
CA LEU A 128 -12.04 3.53 31.20
C LEU A 128 -11.23 2.22 31.06
N ALA A 129 -11.00 1.73 29.84
CA ALA A 129 -10.16 0.58 29.59
C ALA A 129 -8.67 0.94 29.56
N VAL A 130 -7.82 0.14 30.23
CA VAL A 130 -6.37 0.20 30.00
C VAL A 130 -6.06 -0.50 28.67
N ILE A 131 -5.49 0.26 27.75
CA ILE A 131 -5.08 -0.15 26.41
C ILE A 131 -3.55 -0.28 26.37
N SER A 132 -3.10 -1.41 25.86
CA SER A 132 -1.69 -1.69 25.63
C SER A 132 -1.39 -1.62 24.14
N PHE A 133 -0.32 -0.92 23.76
CA PHE A 133 0.26 -0.93 22.42
C PHE A 133 1.53 -1.78 22.41
N TYR A 134 1.72 -2.52 21.32
CA TYR A 134 2.89 -3.36 21.10
C TYR A 134 3.51 -3.05 19.74
N LYS A 135 4.84 -3.07 19.69
CA LYS A 135 5.65 -3.04 18.46
C LYS A 135 6.54 -4.26 18.43
N ASN A 136 6.45 -5.07 17.37
CA ASN A 136 7.17 -6.34 17.24
C ASN A 136 7.01 -7.20 18.51
N ASP A 137 5.76 -7.32 18.98
CA ASP A 137 5.35 -8.02 20.20
C ASP A 137 5.89 -7.47 21.54
N LYS A 138 6.66 -6.37 21.52
CA LYS A 138 7.14 -5.69 22.73
C LYS A 138 6.18 -4.59 23.13
N LEU A 139 5.84 -4.53 24.42
CA LEU A 139 4.97 -3.48 24.98
C LEU A 139 5.67 -2.11 24.88
N ILE A 140 5.02 -1.12 24.28
CA ILE A 140 5.54 0.25 24.10
C ILE A 140 4.74 1.32 24.84
N GLN A 141 3.44 1.08 25.07
CA GLN A 141 2.59 1.95 25.87
C GLN A 141 1.52 1.13 26.60
N ASN A 142 1.15 1.56 27.79
CA ASN A 142 0.08 0.96 28.58
C ASN A 142 -0.65 2.03 29.39
N ASP A 143 -1.75 2.57 28.85
CA ASP A 143 -2.52 3.65 29.48
C ASP A 143 -3.99 3.64 29.04
N THR A 144 -4.77 4.64 29.46
CA THR A 144 -6.21 4.76 29.13
C THR A 144 -6.48 5.66 27.93
N ARG A 145 -5.46 6.22 27.28
CA ARG A 145 -5.66 7.21 26.19
C ARG A 145 -6.17 6.55 24.92
N GLY A 146 -5.83 5.28 24.69
CA GLY A 146 -6.20 4.58 23.46
C GLY A 146 -5.47 5.09 22.21
N GLU A 147 -4.52 6.01 22.36
CA GLU A 147 -3.71 6.59 21.30
C GLU A 147 -2.22 6.55 21.69
N PHE A 148 -1.35 6.17 20.75
CA PHE A 148 0.10 6.20 20.88
C PHE A 148 0.67 7.21 19.87
N PHE A 149 1.33 8.25 20.35
CA PHE A 149 1.84 9.35 19.54
C PHE A 149 3.36 9.26 19.37
N ILE A 150 3.81 9.27 18.12
CA ILE A 150 5.23 9.37 17.75
C ILE A 150 5.42 10.78 17.13
N PRO A 151 6.13 11.70 17.80
CA PRO A 151 6.23 13.09 17.34
C PRO A 151 7.06 13.27 16.07
N ALA A 152 8.08 12.43 15.87
CA ALA A 152 8.92 12.42 14.69
C ALA A 152 9.33 10.98 14.42
N VAL A 153 8.78 10.36 13.37
CA VAL A 153 9.12 8.98 13.02
C VAL A 153 10.53 8.87 12.48
N SER A 154 11.19 7.76 12.77
CA SER A 154 12.51 7.39 12.27
C SER A 154 12.44 6.02 11.60
N LYS A 155 13.49 5.61 10.88
CA LYS A 155 13.52 4.23 10.34
C LYS A 155 13.37 3.15 11.42
N SER A 156 13.77 3.43 12.67
CA SER A 156 13.59 2.51 13.78
C SER A 156 12.12 2.27 14.15
N ASP A 157 11.20 3.16 13.76
CA ASP A 157 9.76 3.09 14.00
C ASP A 157 9.01 2.16 13.06
N GLU A 158 9.66 1.69 12.00
CA GLU A 158 9.12 0.65 11.13
C GLU A 158 8.92 -0.67 11.89
N GLY A 159 7.80 -1.35 11.65
CA GLY A 159 7.52 -2.64 12.27
C GLY A 159 6.05 -3.02 12.37
N PHE A 160 5.80 -4.14 13.03
CA PHE A 160 4.45 -4.65 13.30
C PHE A 160 3.87 -4.05 14.57
N TYR A 161 2.77 -3.32 14.44
CA TYR A 161 2.03 -2.75 15.56
C TYR A 161 0.75 -3.51 15.82
N LYS A 162 0.36 -3.62 17.10
CA LYS A 162 -0.96 -4.10 17.54
C LYS A 162 -1.35 -3.44 18.85
N CYS A 163 -2.64 -3.41 19.14
CA CYS A 163 -3.17 -2.85 20.37
C CYS A 163 -4.27 -3.73 20.98
N GLY A 164 -4.56 -3.58 22.26
CA GLY A 164 -5.64 -4.32 22.90
C GLY A 164 -5.69 -4.14 24.42
N ARG A 165 -6.70 -4.73 25.06
CA ARG A 165 -6.78 -4.74 26.52
C ARG A 165 -5.86 -5.82 27.10
N LYS A 166 -5.15 -5.48 28.17
CA LYS A 166 -4.47 -6.48 29.02
C LYS A 166 -5.41 -6.89 30.16
N GLY A 167 -5.69 -8.18 30.31
CA GLY A 167 -6.53 -8.69 31.40
C GLY A 167 -6.74 -10.21 31.37
N ARG A 168 -7.32 -10.78 32.45
CA ARG A 168 -7.62 -12.23 32.62
C ARG A 168 -8.49 -12.83 31.49
N MET A 169 -9.07 -11.97 30.66
CA MET A 169 -9.89 -12.26 29.50
C MET A 169 -9.12 -12.23 28.16
N GLN A 170 -7.78 -12.28 28.16
CA GLN A 170 -6.99 -12.59 26.94
C GLN A 170 -7.37 -13.93 26.30
N ARG A 171 -8.09 -14.78 27.04
CA ARG A 171 -8.70 -16.03 26.55
C ARG A 171 -9.91 -15.80 25.64
N SER A 172 -10.44 -14.58 25.58
CA SER A 172 -11.52 -14.22 24.67
C SER A 172 -10.92 -13.62 23.40
N ALA A 173 -11.12 -14.33 22.28
CA ALA A 173 -10.85 -13.85 20.93
C ALA A 173 -11.44 -12.43 20.75
N GLY A 174 -10.69 -11.54 20.10
CA GLY A 174 -11.10 -10.14 19.86
C GLY A 174 -10.43 -9.10 20.77
N SER A 175 -9.89 -9.46 21.94
CA SER A 175 -9.34 -8.47 22.89
C SER A 175 -8.06 -7.74 22.42
N THR A 176 -7.45 -8.19 21.33
CA THR A 176 -6.23 -7.62 20.73
C THR A 176 -6.38 -7.58 19.22
N SER A 177 -5.98 -6.47 18.60
CA SER A 177 -5.99 -6.31 17.16
C SER A 177 -5.05 -7.31 16.48
N PRO A 178 -5.32 -7.68 15.22
CA PRO A 178 -4.27 -8.24 14.37
C PRO A 178 -3.07 -7.28 14.30
N ALA A 179 -1.89 -7.82 14.02
CA ALA A 179 -0.71 -6.99 13.78
C ALA A 179 -0.79 -6.33 12.40
N SER A 180 -0.44 -5.05 12.31
CA SER A 180 -0.33 -4.30 11.06
C SER A 180 1.08 -3.76 10.88
N TRP A 181 1.60 -3.80 9.66
CA TRP A 181 2.94 -3.29 9.35
C TRP A 181 2.90 -1.80 9.03
N MET A 182 3.63 -0.99 9.80
CA MET A 182 3.84 0.43 9.50
C MET A 182 5.20 0.60 8.82
N SER A 183 5.20 1.14 7.59
CA SER A 183 6.44 1.41 6.83
C SER A 183 6.88 2.86 6.99
N ILE A 184 8.19 3.08 7.01
CA ILE A 184 8.78 4.42 7.03
C ILE A 184 9.56 4.65 5.73
N LYS A 185 9.23 5.73 5.03
CA LYS A 185 9.99 6.20 3.86
C LYS A 185 10.96 7.29 4.29
N GLY A 186 12.22 7.17 3.88
CA GLY A 186 13.20 8.23 4.09
C GLY A 186 12.85 9.48 3.28
N ASP A 187 13.31 10.63 3.74
CA ASP A 187 13.27 11.85 2.93
C ASP A 187 14.09 11.63 1.66
N GLN A 188 13.44 11.72 0.50
CA GLN A 188 14.18 11.88 -0.75
C GLN A 188 14.76 13.29 -0.70
N GLU A 189 16.05 13.42 -0.34
CA GLU A 189 16.80 14.63 -0.65
C GLU A 189 16.63 14.88 -2.16
N PRO A 190 16.22 16.08 -2.60
CA PRO A 190 16.19 16.41 -4.02
C PRO A 190 17.54 16.05 -4.65
N PRO A 191 17.60 15.50 -5.87
CA PRO A 191 18.88 15.29 -6.53
C PRO A 191 19.67 16.60 -6.46
N PRO A 192 20.96 16.56 -6.06
CA PRO A 192 21.76 17.77 -5.93
C PRO A 192 21.67 18.55 -7.24
N LEU A 193 21.36 19.85 -7.13
CA LEU A 193 21.27 20.75 -8.27
C LEU A 193 22.52 20.56 -9.15
N PRO A 194 22.38 20.43 -10.49
CA PRO A 194 23.55 20.33 -11.34
C PRO A 194 24.43 21.56 -11.10
N SER A 195 25.70 21.30 -10.78
CA SER A 195 26.71 22.34 -10.62
C SER A 195 26.68 23.29 -11.83
N PRO A 196 26.83 24.61 -11.64
CA PRO A 196 26.91 25.53 -12.77
C PRO A 196 28.02 25.06 -13.73
N PRO A 197 27.78 25.08 -15.05
CA PRO A 197 28.77 24.62 -16.02
C PRO A 197 30.04 25.45 -15.87
N LEU A 198 31.19 24.79 -15.72
CA LEU A 198 32.48 25.45 -15.83
C LEU A 198 32.57 26.13 -17.21
N PRO A 199 33.17 27.33 -17.31
CA PRO A 199 33.40 27.97 -18.61
C PRO A 199 34.24 27.01 -19.48
N SER A 200 33.67 26.62 -20.61
CA SER A 200 34.31 25.67 -21.53
C SER A 200 35.51 26.34 -22.23
N PRO A 201 36.67 25.69 -22.32
CA PRO A 201 37.72 26.13 -23.23
C PRO A 201 37.27 25.91 -24.68
N HIS A 202 37.53 26.92 -25.52
CA HIS A 202 37.24 26.90 -26.95
C HIS A 202 37.91 25.71 -27.65
N LEU A 203 37.12 24.86 -28.30
CA LEU A 203 37.59 23.82 -29.22
C LEU A 203 36.73 23.84 -30.50
N SER A 204 37.43 23.87 -31.64
CA SER A 204 36.92 23.96 -33.02
C SER A 204 36.15 22.70 -33.46
N PRO A 205 35.30 22.78 -34.51
CA PRO A 205 34.33 21.75 -34.82
C PRO A 205 34.91 20.59 -35.64
N GLY A 206 34.64 19.36 -35.20
CA GLY A 206 34.88 18.13 -35.97
C GLY A 206 34.23 16.91 -35.32
N GLN A 207 33.22 16.36 -35.99
CA GLN A 207 32.64 15.00 -35.94
C GLN A 207 32.62 14.22 -34.62
N PHE A 208 31.43 13.79 -34.17
CA PHE A 208 31.15 12.35 -33.98
C PHE A 208 29.64 12.06 -33.93
N SER A 209 29.28 11.03 -34.69
CA SER A 209 28.00 10.33 -34.77
C SER A 209 27.73 9.48 -33.53
N GLY A 210 26.47 9.39 -33.10
CA GLY A 210 26.03 8.32 -32.20
C GLY A 210 24.75 8.64 -31.42
N PHE A 211 23.58 8.27 -31.97
CA PHE A 211 22.33 8.23 -31.22
C PHE A 211 22.42 7.12 -30.15
N ASN A 212 22.46 7.50 -28.87
CA ASN A 212 22.38 6.54 -27.78
C ASN A 212 20.89 6.27 -27.48
N LYS A 213 20.46 5.02 -27.66
CA LYS A 213 19.10 4.57 -27.30
C LYS A 213 18.95 4.62 -25.78
N GLU A 214 18.09 5.51 -25.28
CA GLU A 214 17.62 5.42 -23.90
C GLU A 214 16.89 4.10 -23.69
N LYS A 215 17.49 3.22 -22.89
CA LYS A 215 16.81 2.04 -22.37
C LYS A 215 15.75 2.51 -21.38
N LYS A 216 14.47 2.44 -21.76
CA LYS A 216 13.34 2.57 -20.84
C LYS A 216 13.54 1.55 -19.70
N LYS A 217 13.89 2.04 -18.50
CA LYS A 217 13.86 1.25 -17.27
C LYS A 217 12.40 0.87 -17.02
N GLN A 218 12.07 -0.39 -17.26
CA GLN A 218 10.79 -0.95 -16.86
C GLN A 218 10.77 -0.97 -15.32
N LYS A 219 9.93 -0.13 -14.71
CA LYS A 219 9.68 -0.17 -13.26
C LYS A 219 8.99 -1.50 -12.95
N THR A 220 9.75 -2.46 -12.44
CA THR A 220 9.22 -3.71 -11.90
C THR A 220 8.36 -3.37 -10.69
N LEU A 221 7.11 -3.84 -10.68
CA LEU A 221 6.25 -3.78 -9.50
C LEU A 221 6.91 -4.63 -8.40
N ILE A 222 7.49 -3.98 -7.39
CA ILE A 222 8.04 -4.67 -6.22
C ILE A 222 6.86 -5.10 -5.36
N ILE A 223 6.35 -6.30 -5.62
CA ILE A 223 5.46 -6.99 -4.69
C ILE A 223 6.30 -7.30 -3.42
N PRO A 224 5.87 -6.91 -2.21
CA PRO A 224 6.62 -7.15 -0.98
C PRO A 224 7.07 -8.60 -0.85
N GLN A 225 8.30 -8.83 -0.35
CA GLN A 225 8.95 -10.15 -0.32
C GLN A 225 8.15 -11.25 0.41
N ASN A 226 7.18 -10.90 1.25
CA ASN A 226 6.23 -11.84 1.88
C ASN A 226 5.36 -12.61 0.87
N PHE A 227 5.40 -12.26 -0.42
CA PHE A 227 4.65 -12.93 -1.48
C PHE A 227 5.43 -14.01 -2.26
N ARG A 228 6.76 -14.06 -2.16
CA ARG A 228 7.57 -15.06 -2.89
C ARG A 228 7.45 -16.46 -2.29
N GLU A 229 7.10 -16.57 -1.00
CA GLU A 229 6.85 -17.86 -0.34
C GLU A 229 5.59 -18.56 -0.87
N ASN A 230 4.60 -17.83 -1.39
CA ASN A 230 3.37 -18.44 -1.92
C ASN A 230 3.56 -19.05 -3.32
N GLU A 231 4.50 -18.56 -4.13
CA GLU A 231 4.82 -19.18 -5.43
C GLU A 231 5.53 -20.54 -5.27
N GLU A 232 6.40 -20.69 -4.26
CA GLU A 232 7.05 -21.96 -3.93
C GLU A 232 6.11 -22.94 -3.21
N ASN A 233 5.20 -22.45 -2.37
CA ASN A 233 4.19 -23.31 -1.72
C ASN A 233 3.15 -23.85 -2.72
N LEU A 234 2.85 -23.12 -3.80
CA LEU A 234 2.02 -23.61 -4.91
C LEU A 234 2.68 -24.74 -5.72
N ARG A 235 4.02 -24.83 -5.74
CA ARG A 235 4.76 -25.93 -6.39
C ARG A 235 4.90 -27.19 -5.51
N LYS A 236 4.55 -27.12 -4.23
CA LYS A 236 4.70 -28.20 -3.25
C LYS A 236 3.40 -28.95 -2.92
N LEU A 237 2.28 -28.59 -3.55
CA LEU A 237 1.03 -29.34 -3.42
C LEU A 237 1.13 -30.65 -4.22
N PRO A 238 0.89 -31.83 -3.60
CA PRO A 238 0.82 -33.08 -4.33
C PRO A 238 -0.53 -33.15 -5.05
N GLY A 239 -0.54 -32.89 -6.35
CA GLY A 239 -1.75 -33.00 -7.17
C GLY A 239 -1.66 -32.18 -8.45
N ASN A 240 -1.47 -32.89 -9.55
CA ASN A 240 -1.36 -32.40 -10.92
C ASN A 240 -2.56 -31.50 -11.30
N ILE A 241 -2.39 -30.18 -11.36
CA ILE A 241 -3.33 -29.28 -12.06
C ILE A 241 -2.52 -28.34 -12.96
N THR A 242 -2.28 -28.80 -14.17
CA THR A 242 -1.91 -27.94 -15.31
C THR A 242 -3.04 -26.95 -15.58
N PRO A 243 -2.78 -25.63 -15.57
CA PRO A 243 -3.79 -24.65 -15.94
C PRO A 243 -4.10 -24.77 -17.45
N THR A 244 -5.34 -25.14 -17.78
CA THR A 244 -5.83 -25.14 -19.16
C THR A 244 -6.41 -23.76 -19.47
N VAL A 245 -5.74 -23.03 -20.37
CA VAL A 245 -6.27 -21.81 -20.99
C VAL A 245 -7.33 -22.24 -22.00
N ARG A 246 -8.62 -22.01 -21.71
CA ARG A 246 -9.66 -22.08 -22.73
C ARG A 246 -9.75 -20.74 -23.44
N HIS A 247 -9.25 -20.69 -24.67
CA HIS A 247 -9.63 -19.66 -25.63
C HIS A 247 -11.09 -19.90 -26.05
N GLY A 248 -11.98 -18.97 -25.73
CA GLY A 248 -13.34 -18.96 -26.25
C GLY A 248 -13.34 -18.56 -27.73
N GLY A 249 -13.54 -19.53 -28.62
CA GLY A 249 -13.92 -19.31 -30.01
C GLY A 249 -15.43 -19.08 -30.11
N GLY A 250 -15.83 -18.11 -30.92
CA GLY A 250 -17.22 -17.75 -31.15
C GLY A 250 -17.99 -18.78 -31.97
N ALA A 251 -19.31 -18.66 -31.85
CA ALA A 251 -20.32 -18.96 -32.86
C ALA A 251 -21.46 -17.96 -32.65
#